data_AF-A0A318JHW7-F1
#
_entry.id   AF-A0A318JHW7-F1
#
_cell.length_a   1.000
_cell.length_b   1.000
_cell.length_c   1.000
_cell.angle_alpha   90.00
_cell.angle_beta   90.00
_cell.angle_gamma   90.00
#
_symmetry.space_group_name_H-M   'P 1'
#
loop_
_entity.id
_entity.type
_entity.pdbx_description
1 polymer ?
#
loop_
_entity_poly.entity_id
_entity_poly.type
_entity_poly.pdbx_seq_one_letter_code
_entity_poly.pdbx_strand_id
1 'polypeptide(L)' 'MRGGFSADDARQVVQWVNPLGVDLIELSGGSDEAPAMHGQTRDGRTLAGEAYFLEFARDIAGVASMPIMVTGEVSAAIR' A
#
# COMPACT_ATOMS: atom_id res chain seq x y z
N MET A 1 -11.07 -9.04 -10.82
CA MET A 1 -10.87 -10.46 -10.44
C MET A 1 -11.34 -10.60 -9.01
N ARG A 2 -12.24 -11.55 -8.68
CA ARG A 2 -12.55 -11.88 -7.27
C ARG A 2 -11.59 -13.00 -6.87
N GLY A 3 -10.61 -12.70 -6.01
CA GLY A 3 -9.62 -13.69 -5.52
C GLY A 3 -8.14 -13.27 -5.53
N GLY A 4 -7.83 -11.98 -5.62
CA GLY A 4 -6.45 -11.48 -5.48
C GLY A 4 -6.07 -11.19 -4.03
N PHE A 5 -4.77 -10.97 -3.79
CA PHE A 5 -4.24 -10.55 -2.48
C PHE A 5 -4.82 -9.20 -2.07
N SER A 6 -5.49 -9.17 -0.93
CA SER A 6 -6.19 -7.99 -0.40
C SER A 6 -5.34 -7.22 0.61
N ALA A 7 -5.81 -6.05 1.01
CA ALA A 7 -5.19 -5.29 2.10
C ALA A 7 -5.25 -6.04 3.45
N ASP A 8 -6.32 -6.81 3.69
CA ASP A 8 -6.44 -7.65 4.88
C ASP A 8 -5.43 -8.79 4.87
N ASP A 9 -5.16 -9.37 3.70
CA ASP A 9 -4.11 -10.39 3.55
C ASP A 9 -2.72 -9.79 3.86
N ALA A 10 -2.45 -8.57 3.37
CA ALA A 10 -1.21 -7.85 3.69
C ALA A 10 -1.06 -7.61 5.19
N ARG A 11 -2.13 -7.13 5.84
CA ARG A 11 -2.17 -6.91 7.28
C ARG A 11 -1.89 -8.20 8.05
N GLN A 12 -2.47 -9.32 7.60
CA GLN A 12 -2.27 -10.62 8.22
C GLN A 12 -0.82 -11.10 8.10
N VAL A 13 -0.18 -10.89 6.94
CA VAL A 13 1.24 -11.20 6.75
C VAL A 13 2.11 -10.40 7.71
N VAL A 14 1.87 -9.09 7.85
CA VAL A 14 2.63 -8.25 8.80
C VAL A 14 2.48 -8.75 10.23
N GLN A 15 1.27 -9.12 10.65
CA GLN A 15 1.05 -9.70 11.97
C GLN A 15 1.83 -11.00 12.21
N TRP A 16 1.95 -11.87 11.20
CA TRP A 16 2.75 -13.08 11.28
C TRP A 16 4.25 -12.82 11.32
N VAL A 17 4.71 -11.74 10.70
CA VAL A 17 6.12 -11.36 10.63
C VAL A 17 6.57 -10.61 11.89
N ASN A 18 5.68 -9.88 12.57
CA ASN A 18 5.99 -9.17 13.83
C ASN A 18 6.84 -9.98 14.84
N PRO A 19 6.50 -11.24 15.20
CA PRO A 19 7.29 -12.01 16.16
C PRO A 19 8.64 -12.51 15.63
N LEU A 20 8.92 -12.40 14.32
CA LEU A 20 10.14 -12.92 13.70
C LEU A 20 11.34 -11.98 13.85
N GLY A 21 11.13 -10.77 14.39
CA GLY A 21 12.21 -9.82 14.67
C GLY A 21 12.85 -9.24 13.41
N VAL A 22 12.07 -9.01 12.35
CA VAL A 22 12.56 -8.30 11.16
C VAL A 22 12.80 -6.82 11.46
N ASP A 23 13.83 -6.24 10.86
CA ASP A 23 14.26 -4.87 11.13
C ASP A 23 13.44 -3.80 10.38
N LEU A 24 12.82 -4.18 9.26
CA LEU A 24 12.12 -3.27 8.36
C LEU A 24 11.10 -4.02 7.50
N ILE A 25 9.96 -3.39 7.23
CA ILE A 25 9.08 -3.78 6.12
C ILE A 25 9.08 -2.67 5.08
N GLU A 26 9.35 -3.04 3.83
CA GLU A 26 9.26 -2.15 2.67
C GLU A 26 7.93 -2.38 1.95
N LEU A 27 7.16 -1.30 1.75
CA LEU A 27 5.97 -1.27 0.91
C LEU A 27 6.30 -0.56 -0.39
N SER A 28 6.37 -1.32 -1.49
CA SER A 28 6.59 -0.77 -2.82
C SER A 28 5.27 -0.47 -3.56
N GLY A 29 5.24 0.64 -4.31
CA GLY A 29 4.12 1.03 -5.19
C GLY A 29 4.08 2.54 -5.43
N GLY A 30 3.33 3.00 -6.44
CA GLY A 30 3.13 4.45 -6.60
C GLY A 30 2.65 4.98 -7.95
N SER A 31 2.81 4.26 -9.08
CA SER A 31 2.46 4.89 -10.36
C SER A 31 1.89 4.03 -11.48
N ASP A 32 1.92 2.69 -11.39
CA ASP A 32 1.29 1.87 -12.44
C ASP A 32 0.70 0.54 -11.94
N GLU A 33 0.89 0.14 -10.66
CA GLU A 33 0.22 -1.05 -10.10
C GLU A 33 -1.23 -0.80 -9.63
N ALA A 34 -1.71 0.44 -9.73
CA ALA A 34 -3.07 0.84 -9.34
C ALA A 34 -4.23 0.55 -10.34
N PRO A 35 -4.12 -0.18 -11.49
CA PRO A 35 -5.30 -0.47 -12.30
C PRO A 35 -5.96 -1.83 -12.00
N ALA A 36 -5.48 -2.62 -11.02
CA ALA A 36 -6.01 -3.98 -10.77
C ALA A 36 -7.15 -4.07 -9.74
N MET A 37 -7.41 -3.03 -8.94
CA MET A 37 -8.46 -3.01 -7.92
C MET A 37 -9.58 -2.02 -8.30
N HIS A 38 -10.41 -2.44 -9.26
CA HIS A 38 -11.66 -1.78 -9.71
C HIS A 38 -11.57 -0.31 -10.14
N GLY A 39 -11.46 -0.10 -11.47
CA GLY A 39 -11.99 1.09 -12.11
C GLY A 39 -10.98 1.90 -12.89
N GLN A 40 -10.65 1.45 -14.10
CA GLN A 40 -10.13 2.35 -15.13
C GLN A 40 -11.14 3.49 -15.33
N THR A 41 -10.70 4.74 -15.26
CA THR A 41 -11.46 5.86 -15.83
C THR A 41 -10.67 6.47 -16.98
N ARG A 42 -11.37 6.70 -18.09
CA ARG A 42 -10.88 7.27 -19.35
C ARG A 42 -10.53 8.76 -19.27
N ASP A 43 -10.51 9.36 -18.06
CA ASP A 43 -10.49 10.82 -17.85
C ASP A 43 -9.40 11.35 -16.88
N GLY A 44 -8.37 10.56 -16.55
CA GLY A 44 -7.12 11.11 -16.01
C GLY A 44 -7.15 11.70 -14.59
N ARG A 45 -7.80 11.06 -13.61
CA ARG A 45 -7.64 11.42 -12.18
C ARG A 45 -6.85 10.37 -11.41
N THR A 46 -5.55 10.63 -11.27
CA THR A 46 -4.53 9.85 -10.53
C THR A 46 -4.57 10.03 -9.00
N LEU A 47 -5.22 11.08 -8.49
CA LEU A 47 -5.23 11.43 -7.05
C LEU A 47 -5.90 10.38 -6.14
N ALA A 48 -6.89 9.63 -6.64
CA ALA A 48 -7.59 8.62 -5.84
C ALA A 48 -6.73 7.37 -5.58
N GLY A 49 -5.85 7.01 -6.52
CA GLY A 49 -4.93 5.88 -6.37
C GLY A 49 -3.77 6.19 -5.42
N GLU A 50 -3.23 7.40 -5.48
CA GLU A 50 -2.18 7.87 -4.57
C GLU A 50 -2.69 7.99 -3.13
N ALA A 51 -3.92 8.51 -2.95
CA ALA A 51 -4.57 8.56 -1.65
C ALA A 51 -4.78 7.14 -1.06
N TYR A 52 -5.23 6.19 -1.90
CA TYR A 52 -5.39 4.79 -1.49
C TYR A 52 -4.07 4.16 -1.03
N PHE A 53 -2.96 4.40 -1.75
CA PHE A 53 -1.67 3.84 -1.38
C PHE A 53 -1.14 4.39 -0.06
N LEU A 54 -1.29 5.71 0.18
CA LEU A 54 -0.91 6.32 1.44
C LEU A 54 -1.79 5.86 2.62
N GLU A 55 -3.10 5.68 2.39
CA GLU A 55 -4.00 5.10 3.40
C GLU A 55 -3.63 3.66 3.71
N PHE A 56 -3.36 2.84 2.70
CA PHE A 56 -2.89 1.47 2.88
C PHE A 56 -1.58 1.39 3.68
N ALA A 57 -0.59 2.24 3.35
CA ALA A 57 0.67 2.28 4.09
C ALA A 57 0.47 2.66 5.57
N ARG A 58 -0.47 3.59 5.85
CA ARG A 58 -0.85 3.96 7.24
C ARG A 58 -1.50 2.80 7.98
N ASP A 59 -2.39 2.06 7.33
CA ASP A 59 -3.06 0.91 7.93
C ASP A 59 -2.08 -0.21 8.30
N ILE A 60 -1.11 -0.47 7.42
CA ILE A 60 -0.05 -1.44 7.69
C ILE A 60 0.87 -0.97 8.82
N ALA A 61 1.26 0.31 8.83
CA ALA A 61 2.04 0.89 9.91
C ALA A 61 1.35 0.79 11.28
N GLY A 62 0.01 0.78 11.31
CA GLY A 62 -0.77 0.59 12.54
C GLY A 62 -0.68 -0.80 13.16
N VAL A 63 -0.22 -1.81 12.42
CA VAL A 63 -0.06 -3.20 12.94
C VAL A 63 1.39 -3.68 12.98
N ALA A 64 2.32 -3.00 12.33
CA ALA A 64 3.72 -3.36 12.30
C ALA A 64 4.41 -3.04 13.64
N SER A 65 5.24 -3.96 14.14
CA SER A 65 6.09 -3.70 15.31
C SER A 65 7.47 -3.14 14.95
N MET A 66 7.81 -3.11 13.66
CA MET A 66 9.02 -2.54 13.09
C MET A 66 8.68 -1.32 12.22
N PRO A 67 9.67 -0.48 11.85
CA PRO A 67 9.45 0.62 10.91
C PRO A 67 8.91 0.15 9.56
N ILE A 68 8.12 1.01 8.92
CA ILE A 68 7.67 0.86 7.54
C ILE A 68 8.40 1.88 6.67
N MET A 69 9.00 1.41 5.58
CA MET A 69 9.53 2.23 4.51
C MET A 69 8.61 2.12 3.30
N VAL A 70 8.29 3.26 2.68
CA VAL A 70 7.47 3.30 1.46
C VAL A 70 8.38 3.67 0.28
N THR A 71 8.37 2.87 -0.77
CA THR A 71 9.19 3.09 -1.98
C THR A 71 8.33 3.11 -3.25
N GLY A 72 8.63 4.03 -4.16
CA GLY A 72 7.91 4.23 -5.43
C GLY A 72 7.67 5.71 -5.74
N GLU A 73 7.01 6.01 -6.86
CA GLU A 73 6.68 7.40 -7.22
C GLU A 73 5.56 7.92 -6.31
N VAL A 74 5.94 8.56 -5.21
CA VAL A 74 5.00 9.35 -4.42
C VAL A 74 4.93 10.74 -5.04
N SER A 75 4.02 10.99 -5.97
CA SER A 75 3.71 12.33 -6.47
C SER A 75 2.89 13.10 -5.45
N ALA A 76 3.51 13.42 -4.31
CA ALA A 76 2.95 14.35 -3.35
C ALA A 76 2.91 15.76 -3.95
N ALA A 77 1.88 16.07 -4.74
CA ALA A 77 1.41 17.46 -4.87
C ALA A 77 0.72 17.86 -3.55
N ILE A 78 1.49 17.85 -2.46
CA ILE A 78 1.09 18.47 -1.20
C ILE A 78 1.29 19.97 -1.42
N ARG A 79 0.21 20.66 -1.71
CA ARG A 79 0.11 22.12 -1.61
C ARG A 79 -0.73 22.48 -0.39
#